data_AF-A0A543JG49-F1
#
_entry.id   AF-A0A543JG49-F1
#
_cell.length_a   1.000
_cell.length_b   1.000
_cell.length_c   1.000
_cell.angle_alpha   90.00
_cell.angle_beta   90.00
_cell.angle_gamma   90.00
#
_symmetry.space_group_name_H-M   'P 1'
#
loop_
_entity.id
_entity.type
_entity.pdbx_description
1 polymer ?
#
loop_
_entity_poly.entity_id
_entity_poly.type
_entity_poly.pdbx_seq_one_letter_code
_entity_poly.pdbx_strand_id
1 'polypeptide(L)'
;MDLVGRYLDLVEAEMRRDPEMREGQAHYVALCRGWPHLHEQIAGTERDCFSVDRRLPAFLAWVEEALAAEQRAAGGSEADDRPRAPTPPLAQPNGGATVR
;
A
#
# COMPACT_ATOMS: atom_id res chain seq x y z
N MET A 1 -11.68 -0.79 -12.85
CA MET A 1 -10.43 -1.48 -13.19
C MET A 1 -9.77 -1.82 -11.87
N ASP A 2 -9.53 -3.10 -11.62
CA ASP A 2 -8.90 -3.61 -10.40
C ASP A 2 -7.38 -3.34 -10.41
N LEU A 3 -6.77 -3.35 -9.23
CA LEU A 3 -5.34 -3.05 -9.10
C LEU A 3 -4.45 -4.12 -9.75
N VAL A 4 -4.92 -5.38 -9.82
CA VAL A 4 -4.21 -6.47 -10.50
C VAL A 4 -4.18 -6.24 -12.01
N GLY A 5 -5.28 -5.82 -12.63
CA GLY A 5 -5.32 -5.42 -14.03
C GLY A 5 -4.31 -4.30 -14.34
N ARG A 6 -4.29 -3.24 -13.52
CA ARG A 6 -3.30 -2.16 -13.68
C ARG A 6 -1.85 -2.64 -13.51
N TYR A 7 -1.62 -3.61 -12.63
CA TYR A 7 -0.30 -4.21 -12.44
C TYR A 7 0.15 -4.98 -13.69
N LEU A 8 -0.72 -5.81 -14.26
CA LEU A 8 -0.41 -6.58 -15.47
C LEU A 8 -0.13 -5.68 -16.68
N ASP A 9 -0.86 -4.58 -16.83
CA ASP A 9 -0.60 -3.59 -17.89
C ASP A 9 0.81 -2.98 -17.76
N LEU A 10 1.28 -2.74 -16.53
CA LEU A 10 2.63 -2.24 -16.29
C LEU A 10 3.68 -3.29 -16.63
N VAL A 11 3.46 -4.56 -16.26
CA VAL A 11 4.36 -5.66 -16.62
C VAL A 11 4.48 -5.78 -18.14
N GLU A 12 3.35 -5.77 -18.86
CA GLU A 12 3.34 -5.84 -20.32
C GLU A 12 4.08 -4.64 -20.93
N ALA A 13 3.89 -3.44 -20.38
CA ALA A 13 4.60 -2.25 -20.84
C ALA A 13 6.12 -2.35 -20.66
N GLU A 14 6.60 -2.91 -19.54
CA GLU A 14 8.03 -3.11 -19.30
C GLU A 14 8.61 -4.19 -20.23
N MET A 15 7.93 -5.32 -20.41
CA MET A 15 8.36 -6.37 -21.34
C MET A 15 8.36 -5.91 -22.80
N ARG A 16 7.44 -5.03 -23.19
CA ARG A 16 7.42 -4.43 -24.53
C ARG A 16 8.58 -3.45 -24.73
N ARG A 17 8.95 -2.72 -23.68
CA ARG A 17 10.05 -1.75 -23.71
C ARG A 17 11.41 -2.43 -23.76
N ASP A 18 11.56 -3.57 -23.09
CA ASP A 18 12.77 -4.38 -23.08
C ASP A 18 12.42 -5.88 -23.18
N PRO A 19 12.39 -6.44 -24.41
CA PRO A 19 12.04 -7.84 -24.64
C PRO A 19 13.06 -8.83 -24.08
N GLU A 20 14.28 -8.39 -23.77
CA GLU A 20 15.32 -9.23 -23.17
C GLU A 20 15.23 -9.25 -21.64
N MET A 21 14.34 -8.42 -21.05
CA MET A 21 14.13 -8.38 -19.62
C MET A 21 13.60 -9.72 -19.12
N ARG A 22 14.21 -10.24 -18.05
CA ARG A 22 13.73 -11.45 -17.39
C ARG A 22 12.35 -11.21 -16.78
N GLU A 23 11.50 -12.23 -16.84
CA GLU A 23 10.10 -12.15 -16.41
C GLU A 23 9.96 -11.62 -14.97
N GLY A 24 10.72 -12.18 -14.00
CA GLY A 24 10.65 -11.73 -12.62
C GLY A 24 11.17 -10.30 -12.44
N GLN A 25 12.15 -9.88 -13.24
CA GLN A 25 12.60 -8.50 -13.28
C GLN A 25 11.52 -7.55 -13.80
N ALA A 26 10.76 -7.93 -14.83
CA ALA A 26 9.64 -7.13 -15.32
C ALA A 26 8.55 -6.97 -14.25
N HIS A 27 8.20 -8.07 -13.56
CA HIS A 27 7.26 -8.06 -12.44
C HIS A 27 7.70 -7.16 -11.28
N TYR A 28 8.99 -7.19 -10.95
CA TYR A 28 9.57 -6.35 -9.91
C TYR A 28 9.57 -4.86 -10.30
N VAL A 29 10.01 -4.54 -11.51
CA VAL A 29 10.04 -3.15 -12.02
C VAL A 29 8.63 -2.56 -12.08
N ALA A 30 7.66 -3.33 -12.59
CA ALA A 30 6.26 -2.92 -12.64
C ALA A 30 5.70 -2.61 -11.25
N LEU A 31 6.00 -3.46 -10.25
CA LEU A 31 5.61 -3.22 -8.86
C LEU A 31 6.23 -1.93 -8.31
N CYS A 32 7.54 -1.76 -8.44
CA CYS A 32 8.25 -0.56 -7.96
C CYS A 32 7.71 0.73 -8.60
N ARG A 33 7.26 0.67 -9.84
CA ARG A 33 6.71 1.81 -10.57
C ARG A 33 5.28 2.15 -10.18
N GLY A 34 4.44 1.14 -9.96
CA GLY A 34 3.04 1.33 -9.58
C GLY A 34 2.83 1.59 -8.09
N TRP A 35 3.64 0.94 -7.23
CA TRP A 35 3.49 0.92 -5.78
C TRP A 35 4.88 0.96 -5.08
N PRO A 36 5.56 2.12 -5.08
CA PRO A 36 6.88 2.25 -4.46
C PRO A 36 6.94 1.87 -2.98
N HIS A 37 5.85 2.08 -2.22
CA HIS A 37 5.76 1.71 -0.80
C HIS A 37 5.70 0.19 -0.58
N LEU A 38 5.28 -0.59 -1.58
CA LEU A 38 5.31 -2.05 -1.50
C LEU A 38 6.74 -2.59 -1.70
N HIS A 39 7.58 -1.88 -2.45
CA HIS A 39 8.99 -2.22 -2.62
C HIS A 39 9.74 -2.19 -1.27
N GLU A 40 9.46 -1.20 -0.42
CA GLU A 40 10.09 -1.08 0.90
C GLU A 40 9.81 -2.30 1.81
N GLN A 41 8.68 -2.99 1.59
CA GLN A 41 8.29 -4.16 2.37
C GLN A 41 9.01 -5.45 1.93
N ILE A 42 9.57 -5.46 0.72
CA ILE A 42 10.24 -6.64 0.14
C ILE A 42 11.75 -6.47 -0.01
N ALA A 43 12.27 -5.25 0.12
CA ALA A 43 13.69 -4.98 0.09
C ALA A 43 14.45 -5.78 1.16
N GLY A 44 15.49 -6.53 0.75
CA GLY A 44 16.29 -7.38 1.65
C GLY A 44 15.61 -8.68 2.08
N THR A 45 14.48 -9.03 1.48
CA THR A 45 13.81 -10.33 1.69
C THR A 45 14.07 -11.26 0.52
N GLU A 46 13.65 -12.52 0.63
CA GLU A 46 13.69 -13.49 -0.47
C GLU A 46 12.77 -13.14 -1.66
N ARG A 47 12.09 -11.99 -1.61
CA ARG A 47 11.23 -11.42 -2.65
C ARG A 47 11.90 -10.23 -3.35
N ASP A 48 13.18 -9.97 -3.07
CA ASP A 48 13.95 -8.90 -3.68
C ASP A 48 14.33 -9.18 -5.14
N CYS A 49 14.90 -8.16 -5.81
CA CYS A 49 15.29 -8.23 -7.21
C CYS A 49 16.35 -9.31 -7.55
N PHE A 50 17.07 -9.82 -6.55
CA PHE A 50 18.07 -10.87 -6.75
C PHE A 50 17.46 -12.28 -6.67
N SER A 51 16.30 -12.40 -6.02
CA SER A 51 15.65 -13.68 -5.71
C SER A 51 14.35 -13.90 -6.48
N VAL A 52 13.76 -12.82 -7.03
CA VAL A 52 12.41 -12.83 -7.62
C VAL A 52 12.28 -13.83 -8.77
N ASP A 53 13.27 -13.93 -9.65
CA ASP A 53 13.24 -14.86 -10.79
C ASP A 53 13.19 -16.33 -10.32
N ARG A 54 13.84 -16.66 -9.20
CA ARG A 54 13.87 -18.02 -8.65
C ARG A 54 12.62 -18.38 -7.86
N ARG A 55 11.87 -17.38 -7.41
CA ARG A 55 10.69 -17.55 -6.55
C ARG A 55 9.48 -16.81 -7.10
N LEU A 56 9.41 -16.70 -8.44
CA LEU A 56 8.39 -15.93 -9.13
C LEU A 56 6.97 -16.31 -8.68
N PRO A 57 6.60 -17.60 -8.54
CA PRO A 57 5.26 -17.96 -8.05
C PRO A 57 4.95 -17.41 -6.65
N ALA A 58 5.93 -17.44 -5.73
CA ALA A 58 5.76 -16.93 -4.37
C ALA A 58 5.72 -15.40 -4.33
N PHE A 59 6.46 -14.74 -5.23
CA PHE A 59 6.38 -13.30 -5.41
C PHE A 59 5.00 -12.87 -5.94
N LEU A 60 4.50 -13.55 -6.98
CA LEU A 60 3.20 -13.23 -7.58
C LEU A 60 2.04 -13.43 -6.59
N ALA A 61 2.06 -14.53 -5.83
CA ALA A 61 1.05 -14.76 -4.78
C ALA A 61 1.06 -13.63 -3.74
N TRP A 62 2.24 -13.16 -3.33
CA TRP A 62 2.35 -12.03 -2.42
C TRP A 62 1.87 -10.71 -3.05
N VAL A 63 2.19 -10.44 -4.33
CA VAL A 63 1.71 -9.23 -5.04
C VAL A 63 0.18 -9.22 -5.10
N GLU A 64 -0.45 -10.36 -5.40
CA GLU A 64 -1.90 -10.48 -5.42
C GLU A 64 -2.53 -10.13 -4.05
N GLU A 65 -1.98 -10.68 -2.97
CA GLU A 65 -2.42 -10.37 -1.60
C GLU A 65 -2.22 -8.90 -1.24
N ALA A 66 -1.07 -8.32 -1.60
CA ALA A 66 -0.73 -6.93 -1.32
C ALA A 66 -1.67 -5.97 -2.06
N LEU A 67 -1.92 -6.22 -3.36
CA LEU A 67 -2.84 -5.41 -4.16
C LEU A 67 -4.30 -5.57 -3.68
N ALA A 68 -4.71 -6.75 -3.24
CA ALA A 68 -6.02 -6.97 -2.64
C ALA A 68 -6.17 -6.22 -1.30
N ALA A 69 -5.10 -6.09 -0.52
CA ALA A 69 -5.09 -5.26 0.69
C ALA A 69 -5.19 -3.77 0.33
N GLU A 70 -4.44 -3.30 -0.65
CA GLU A 70 -4.51 -1.91 -1.16
C GLU A 70 -5.91 -1.56 -1.65
N GLN A 71 -6.55 -2.46 -2.39
CA GLN A 71 -7.90 -2.24 -2.92
C GLN A 71 -8.94 -2.14 -1.79
N ARG A 72 -8.80 -2.93 -0.73
CA ARG A 72 -9.63 -2.85 0.48
C ARG A 72 -9.38 -1.57 1.26
N ALA A 73 -8.12 -1.15 1.40
CA ALA A 73 -7.78 0.11 2.07
C ALA A 73 -8.34 1.32 1.31
N ALA A 74 -8.27 1.31 -0.03
CA ALA A 74 -8.84 2.36 -0.88
C ALA A 74 -10.37 2.35 -0.90
N GLY A 75 -11.01 1.18 -0.87
CA GLY A 75 -12.48 1.03 -0.83
C GLY A 75 -13.10 1.20 0.56
N GLY A 76 -12.31 1.11 1.63
CA GLY A 76 -12.75 1.23 3.02
C GLY A 76 -12.89 2.67 3.53
N SER A 77 -12.64 3.68 2.69
CA SER A 77 -12.64 5.09 3.10
C SER A 77 -14.04 5.73 3.21
N GLU A 78 -15.13 4.96 3.06
CA GLU A 78 -16.52 5.45 3.16
C GLU A 78 -17.28 4.95 4.41
N ALA A 79 -16.57 4.51 5.46
CA ALA A 79 -17.20 4.00 6.69
C ALA A 79 -16.60 4.52 8.02
N ASP A 80 -16.04 5.74 8.03
CA ASP A 80 -15.83 6.49 9.28
C ASP A 80 -16.55 7.86 9.21
N ASP A 81 -17.83 7.84 8.82
CA ASP A 81 -18.79 8.87 9.26
C ASP A 81 -19.19 8.53 10.70
N ARG A 82 -18.26 8.73 11.64
CA ARG A 82 -18.64 8.83 13.04
C ARG A 82 -19.01 10.28 13.29
N PRO A 83 -20.29 10.60 13.63
CA PRO A 83 -20.61 11.95 14.08
C PRO A 83 -19.78 12.23 15.33
N ARG A 84 -18.85 13.18 15.20
CA ARG A 84 -18.04 13.69 16.30
C ARG A 84 -19.02 14.20 17.36
N ALA A 85 -19.18 13.45 18.45
CA ALA A 85 -20.05 13.83 19.55
C ALA A 85 -19.71 15.26 20.00
N PRO A 86 -20.71 16.12 20.30
CA PRO A 86 -20.45 17.47 20.74
C PRO A 86 -19.66 17.44 22.04
N THR A 87 -18.47 18.02 22.02
CA THR A 87 -17.63 18.23 23.19
C THR A 87 -18.46 18.95 24.28
N PRO A 88 -18.55 18.44 25.51
CA PRO A 88 -19.18 19.20 26.58
C PRO A 88 -18.36 20.46 26.88
N PRO A 89 -18.98 21.62 27.17
CA PRO A 89 -18.25 22.83 27.50
C PRO A 89 -17.47 22.63 28.81
N LEU A 90 -16.18 22.98 28.79
CA LEU A 90 -15.33 23.06 29.97
C LEU A 90 -16.01 23.96 31.02
N ALA A 91 -16.34 23.39 32.18
CA ALA A 91 -16.74 24.15 33.35
C ALA A 91 -15.57 25.08 33.77
N GLN A 92 -15.80 26.39 33.75
CA GLN A 92 -14.90 27.37 34.33
C GLN A 92 -14.79 27.13 35.84
N PRO A 93 -13.59 27.01 36.44
CA PRO A 93 -13.46 27.09 37.88
C PRO A 93 -13.64 28.55 38.31
N ASN A 94 -14.86 28.87 38.75
CA ASN A 94 -15.10 30.02 39.61
C ASN A 94 -14.60 29.69 41.02
N GLY A 95 -13.60 30.45 41.47
CA GLY A 95 -13.10 30.46 42.84
C GLY A 95 -11.95 31.46 42.89
N GLY A 96 -12.20 32.75 43.09
CA GLY A 96 -12.90 33.28 44.25
C GLY A 96 -11.86 33.55 45.33
N ALA A 97 -11.27 34.74 45.29
CA ALA A 97 -10.38 35.26 46.30
C ALA A 97 -11.07 35.31 47.68
N THR A 98 -10.34 35.01 48.77
CA THR A 98 -10.51 35.64 50.10
C THR A 98 -9.33 35.28 51.03
N VAL A 99 -8.53 36.32 51.30
CA VAL A 99 -7.99 36.80 52.58
C VAL A 99 -7.46 35.80 53.62
N ARG A 100 -6.17 35.95 53.96
CA ARG A 100 -5.68 35.96 55.34
C ARG A 100 -4.68 37.08 55.53
#